data_AF-A0AAN8UYM4-F1
#
_entry.id   AF-A0AAN8UYM4-F1
#
_cell.length_a   1.000
_cell.length_b   1.000
_cell.length_c   1.000
_cell.angle_alpha   90.00
_cell.angle_beta   90.00
_cell.angle_gamma   90.00
#
_symmetry.space_group_name_H-M   'P 1'
#
loop_
_entity.id
_entity.type
_entity.pdbx_description
1 polymer ?
#
loop_
_entity_poly.entity_id
_entity_poly.type
_entity_poly.pdbx_seq_one_letter_code
_entity_poly.pdbx_strand_id
1 'polypeptide(L)'
;MYPKSLGRGAVLSGWIPFNSSVIERIPQEAKKIPILWSHGMVDGPVLFEAGQAGSPFLEKIGMTCEFKAYTGLSHSINNEELHYLESWIKTRLHSSS
;
A
#
# COMPACT_ATOMS: atom_id res chain seq x y z
N MET A 1 4.10 -5.75 -15.41
CA MET A 1 3.45 -4.53 -14.85
C MET A 1 2.11 -4.33 -15.53
N TYR A 2 1.09 -3.88 -14.81
CA TYR A 2 -0.23 -3.66 -15.41
C TYR A 2 -0.16 -2.50 -16.43
N PRO A 3 -0.68 -2.65 -17.66
CA PRO A 3 -0.41 -1.72 -18.76
C PRO A 3 -1.29 -0.47 -18.76
N LYS A 4 -2.23 -0.33 -17.82
CA LYS A 4 -3.17 0.79 -17.74
C LYS A 4 -3.06 1.49 -16.39
N SER A 5 -3.44 2.75 -16.33
CA SER A 5 -3.58 3.45 -15.06
C SER A 5 -4.69 2.81 -14.22
N LEU A 6 -4.42 2.62 -12.94
CA LEU A 6 -5.40 2.16 -11.95
C LEU A 6 -5.78 3.33 -11.05
N GLY A 7 -6.96 3.26 -10.43
CA GLY A 7 -7.40 4.30 -9.50
C GLY A 7 -6.47 4.43 -8.29
N ARG A 8 -6.21 3.30 -7.62
CA ARG A 8 -5.42 3.17 -6.39
C ARG A 8 -4.94 1.73 -6.18
N GLY A 9 -3.98 1.51 -5.28
CA GLY A 9 -3.61 0.18 -4.77
C GLY A 9 -3.65 0.14 -3.24
N ALA A 10 -4.14 -0.96 -2.67
CA ALA A 10 -4.14 -1.18 -1.22
C ALA A 10 -3.36 -2.46 -0.90
N VAL A 11 -2.42 -2.36 0.04
CA VAL A 11 -1.63 -3.47 0.57
C VAL A 11 -2.07 -3.68 2.02
N LEU A 12 -2.48 -4.89 2.37
CA LEU A 12 -2.87 -5.28 3.73
C LEU A 12 -1.93 -6.39 4.18
N SER A 13 -1.16 -6.17 5.24
CA SER A 13 -0.17 -7.10 5.81
C SER A 13 0.81 -7.69 4.77
N GLY A 14 1.27 -6.85 3.84
CA GLY A 14 2.15 -7.25 2.74
C GLY A 14 3.63 -6.94 2.95
N TRP A 15 4.43 -7.26 1.94
CA TRP A 15 5.87 -6.93 1.84
C TRP A 15 6.23 -6.61 0.38
N ILE A 16 7.43 -6.08 0.15
CA ILE A 16 7.98 -5.91 -1.22
C ILE A 16 8.59 -7.24 -1.67
N PRO A 17 8.06 -7.92 -2.70
CA PRO A 17 8.54 -9.25 -3.09
C PRO A 17 9.65 -9.21 -4.15
N PHE A 18 10.29 -8.06 -4.36
CA PHE A 18 11.30 -7.86 -5.41
C PHE A 18 12.47 -7.00 -4.93
N ASN A 19 13.62 -7.15 -5.56
CA ASN A 19 14.75 -6.25 -5.35
C ASN A 19 14.69 -5.03 -6.28
N SER A 20 15.68 -4.13 -6.16
CA SER A 20 15.74 -2.87 -6.91
C SER A 20 15.83 -3.03 -8.43
N SER A 21 16.11 -4.23 -8.97
CA SER A 21 16.18 -4.45 -10.43
C SER A 21 14.84 -4.28 -11.15
N VAL A 22 13.72 -4.41 -10.44
CA VAL A 22 12.37 -4.20 -11.00
C VAL A 22 12.07 -2.72 -11.23
N ILE A 23 12.76 -1.80 -10.56
CA ILE A 23 12.45 -0.36 -10.56
C ILE A 23 12.49 0.21 -11.98
N GLU A 24 13.48 -0.18 -12.78
CA GLU A 24 13.64 0.28 -14.17
C GLU A 24 12.51 -0.18 -15.09
N ARG A 25 11.77 -1.23 -14.69
CA ARG A 25 10.66 -1.81 -15.45
C ARG A 25 9.31 -1.22 -15.05
N ILE A 26 9.26 -0.30 -14.08
CA ILE A 26 8.02 0.34 -13.63
C ILE A 26 7.68 1.49 -14.58
N PRO A 27 6.57 1.39 -15.34
CA PRO A 27 6.15 2.46 -16.24
C PRO A 27 5.88 3.76 -15.47
N GLN A 28 6.14 4.91 -16.10
CA GLN A 28 5.93 6.21 -15.45
C GLN A 28 4.48 6.43 -15.01
N GLU A 29 3.50 5.91 -15.76
CA GLU A 29 2.08 5.97 -15.38
C GLU A 29 1.77 5.13 -14.13
N ALA A 30 2.43 3.98 -13.96
CA ALA A 30 2.25 3.14 -12.78
C ALA A 30 2.74 3.86 -11.51
N LYS A 31 3.73 4.76 -11.63
CA LYS A 31 4.24 5.52 -10.49
C LYS A 31 3.22 6.53 -9.92
N LYS A 32 2.22 6.92 -10.73
CA LYS A 32 1.15 7.86 -10.32
C LYS A 32 0.06 7.20 -9.48
N ILE A 33 0.05 5.86 -9.39
CA ILE A 33 -0.95 5.11 -8.63
C ILE A 33 -0.66 5.34 -7.13
N PRO A 34 -1.61 5.91 -6.36
CA PRO A 34 -1.43 6.07 -4.92
C PRO A 34 -1.59 4.71 -4.23
N ILE A 35 -0.72 4.45 -3.26
CA ILE A 35 -0.74 3.23 -2.45
C ILE A 35 -1.16 3.56 -1.02
N LEU A 36 -2.10 2.79 -0.48
CA LEU A 36 -2.31 2.65 0.96
C LEU A 36 -1.66 1.35 1.41
N TRP A 37 -0.86 1.40 2.45
CA TRP A 37 -0.24 0.23 3.05
C TRP A 37 -0.66 0.14 4.52
N SER A 38 -1.46 -0.87 4.82
CA SER A 38 -1.94 -1.16 6.16
C SER A 38 -1.19 -2.36 6.73
N HIS A 39 -0.78 -2.28 8.00
CA HIS A 39 -0.03 -3.36 8.65
C HIS A 39 -0.27 -3.42 10.15
N GLY A 40 -0.41 -4.63 10.69
CA GLY A 40 -0.52 -4.87 12.13
C GLY A 40 0.84 -4.84 12.83
N MET A 41 0.94 -4.15 13.97
CA MET A 41 2.21 -4.02 14.70
C MET A 41 2.68 -5.30 15.39
N VAL A 42 1.79 -6.28 15.56
CA VAL A 42 2.10 -7.58 16.18
C VAL A 42 1.89 -8.73 15.18
N ASP A 43 2.07 -8.44 13.90
CA ASP A 43 2.06 -9.44 12.83
C ASP A 43 3.32 -10.33 12.93
N GLY A 44 3.09 -11.61 13.22
CA GLY A 44 4.15 -12.62 13.31
C GLY A 44 4.53 -13.22 11.95
N PRO A 45 3.56 -13.63 11.11
CA PRO A 45 3.81 -14.15 9.76
C PRO A 45 4.54 -13.18 8.81
N VAL A 46 4.11 -11.92 8.76
CA VAL A 46 4.76 -10.86 7.98
C VAL A 46 5.14 -9.74 8.93
N LEU A 47 6.39 -9.78 9.39
CA LEU A 47 6.92 -8.84 10.37
C LEU A 47 6.59 -7.39 10.01
N PHE A 48 6.21 -6.59 11.01
CA PHE A 48 5.85 -5.20 10.84
C PHE A 48 6.96 -4.39 10.13
N GLU A 49 8.23 -4.72 10.38
CA GLU A 49 9.40 -4.12 9.75
C GLU A 49 9.43 -4.36 8.23
N ALA A 50 8.93 -5.50 7.76
CA ALA A 50 8.82 -5.79 6.33
C ALA A 50 7.77 -4.89 5.65
N GLY A 51 6.67 -4.59 6.37
CA GLY A 51 5.69 -3.59 5.95
C GLY A 51 6.27 -2.17 5.99
N GLN A 52 6.96 -1.80 7.07
CA GLN A 52 7.60 -0.48 7.21
C GLN A 52 8.63 -0.20 6.13
N ALA A 53 9.35 -1.23 5.65
CA ALA A 53 10.28 -1.09 4.52
C ALA A 53 9.58 -0.79 3.18
N GLY A 54 8.27 -1.06 3.08
CA GLY A 54 7.45 -0.83 1.88
C GLY A 54 7.31 0.65 1.51
N SER A 55 6.90 1.52 2.45
CA SER A 55 6.68 2.95 2.16
C SER A 55 7.94 3.65 1.63
N PRO A 56 9.12 3.55 2.31
CA PRO A 56 10.35 4.17 1.82
C PRO A 56 10.80 3.62 0.47
N PHE A 57 10.59 2.32 0.20
CA PHE A 57 10.90 1.73 -1.09
C PHE A 57 10.04 2.34 -2.21
N LEU A 58 8.73 2.45 -1.98
CA LEU A 58 7.79 3.03 -2.94
C LEU A 58 8.05 4.53 -3.17
N GLU A 59 8.34 5.28 -2.11
CA GLU A 59 8.67 6.71 -2.20
C GLU A 59 9.97 6.93 -2.99
N LYS A 60 11.00 6.09 -2.77
CA LYS A 60 12.26 6.15 -3.51
C LYS A 60 12.10 5.98 -5.02
N ILE A 61 11.06 5.26 -5.45
CA ILE A 61 10.77 5.03 -6.89
C ILE A 61 9.79 6.06 -7.48
N GLY A 62 9.42 7.08 -6.70
CA GLY A 62 8.53 8.17 -7.11
C GLY A 62 7.04 7.83 -7.01
N MET A 63 6.67 6.81 -6.22
CA MET A 63 5.27 6.50 -5.89
C MET A 63 4.86 7.21 -4.61
N THR A 64 3.57 7.49 -4.47
CA THR A 64 2.99 7.97 -3.22
C THR A 64 2.49 6.79 -2.41
N CYS A 65 2.91 6.71 -1.15
CA CYS A 65 2.50 5.65 -0.23
C CYS A 65 2.05 6.28 1.09
N GLU A 66 0.86 5.91 1.53
CA GLU A 66 0.35 6.21 2.86
C GLU A 66 0.44 4.96 3.71
N PHE A 67 1.19 5.02 4.82
CA PHE A 67 1.36 3.87 5.72
C PHE A 67 0.46 3.98 6.95
N LYS A 68 -0.26 2.91 7.29
CA LYS A 68 -1.12 2.79 8.47
C LYS A 68 -0.73 1.60 9.31
N ALA A 69 -0.31 1.89 10.53
CA ALA A 69 0.03 0.91 11.54
C ALA A 69 -1.15 0.72 12.50
N TYR A 70 -1.48 -0.54 12.79
CA TYR A 70 -2.56 -0.88 13.73
C TYR A 70 -1.98 -1.53 14.98
N THR A 71 -2.08 -0.83 16.12
CA THR A 71 -1.59 -1.32 17.40
C THR A 71 -2.36 -2.55 17.85
N GLY A 72 -1.64 -3.61 18.21
CA GLY A 72 -2.25 -4.86 18.69
C GLY A 72 -2.87 -5.74 17.59
N LEU A 73 -2.87 -5.30 16.32
CA LEU A 73 -3.29 -6.12 15.19
C LEU A 73 -2.18 -7.08 14.78
N SER A 74 -2.51 -8.37 14.63
CA SER A 74 -1.61 -9.40 14.12
C SER A 74 -1.83 -9.60 12.61
N HIS A 75 -1.63 -10.81 12.08
CA HIS A 75 -1.90 -11.14 10.68
C HIS A 75 -3.38 -11.40 10.41
N SER A 76 -4.20 -10.37 10.60
CA SER A 76 -5.64 -10.40 10.36
C SER A 76 -6.14 -9.04 9.89
N ILE A 77 -7.37 -9.00 9.41
CA ILE A 77 -8.07 -7.77 9.03
C ILE A 77 -9.10 -7.45 10.10
N ASN A 78 -9.19 -6.18 10.52
CA ASN A 78 -10.20 -5.72 11.47
C ASN A 78 -11.09 -4.61 10.86
N ASN A 79 -12.17 -4.25 11.58
CA ASN A 79 -13.12 -3.24 11.08
C ASN A 79 -12.51 -1.84 11.00
N GLU A 80 -11.57 -1.50 11.88
CA GLU A 80 -10.88 -0.22 11.85
C GLU A 80 -10.09 -0.04 10.55
N GLU A 81 -9.33 -1.07 10.16
CA GLU A 81 -8.58 -1.12 8.91
C GLU A 81 -9.49 -1.02 7.69
N LEU A 82 -10.62 -1.76 7.69
CA LEU A 82 -11.59 -1.72 6.60
C LEU A 82 -12.29 -0.36 6.47
N HIS A 83 -12.68 0.27 7.59
CA HIS A 83 -13.28 1.61 7.56
C HIS A 83 -12.29 2.67 7.09
N TYR A 84 -11.02 2.53 7.45
CA TYR A 84 -9.98 3.41 6.94
C TYR A 84 -9.80 3.25 5.43
N LEU A 85 -9.68 2.01 4.96
CA LEU A 85 -9.59 1.68 3.54
C LEU A 85 -10.79 2.23 2.76
N GLU A 86 -12.01 2.03 3.26
CA GLU A 86 -13.24 2.55 2.66
C GLU A 86 -13.18 4.08 2.52
N SER A 87 -12.85 4.78 3.60
CA SER A 87 -12.74 6.24 3.61
C SER A 87 -11.68 6.71 2.63
N TRP A 88 -10.52 6.06 2.61
CA TRP A 88 -9.41 6.36 1.70
C TRP A 88 -9.79 6.17 0.24
N ILE A 89 -10.50 5.09 -0.11
CA ILE A 89 -11.02 4.85 -1.46
C ILE A 89 -11.97 6.00 -1.85
N LYS A 90 -12.92 6.36 -0.98
CA LYS A 90 -13.90 7.43 -1.23
C LYS A 90 -13.24 8.77 -1.52
N THR A 91 -12.08 9.09 -0.95
CA THR A 91 -11.39 10.37 -1.22
C THR A 91 -10.95 10.60 -2.68
N ARG A 92 -10.85 9.57 -3.55
CA ARG A 92 -10.64 9.77 -5.02
C ARG A 92 -11.79 9.34 -5.89
N LEU A 93 -12.80 8.67 -5.32
CA LEU A 93 -14.02 8.44 -6.07
C LEU A 93 -14.75 9.78 -6.12
N HIS A 94 -14.41 10.60 -7.11
CA HIS A 94 -15.28 11.70 -7.51
C HIS A 94 -16.62 11.06 -7.86
N SER A 95 -17.67 11.44 -7.13
CA SER A 95 -19.03 11.14 -7.55
C SER A 95 -19.19 11.77 -8.93
N SER A 96 -19.31 10.95 -9.97
CA SER A 96 -19.80 11.41 -11.26
C SER A 96 -21.17 12.04 -10.98
N SER A 97 -21.25 13.37 -11.05
CA SER A 97 -22.53 14.08 -11.05
C SER A 97 -23.22 13.89 -12.39
#